data_AF-A0A820AQA1-F1
#
_entry.id   AF-A0A820AQA1-F1
#
_cell.length_a   1.000
_cell.length_b   1.000
_cell.length_c   1.000
_cell.angle_alpha   90.00
_cell.angle_beta   90.00
_cell.angle_gamma   90.00
#
_symmetry.space_group_name_H-M   'P 1'
#
loop_
_entity.id
_entity.type
_entity.pdbx_description
1 polymer ?
#
loop_
_entity_poly.entity_id
_entity_poly.type
_entity_poly.pdbx_seq_one_letter_code
_entity_poly.pdbx_strand_id
1 'polypeptide(L)'
;MYGSFMDAMVEAIEQSRTIMICMSEQYQRSNCCRAETQYAFQKQLNIVPILLQKHYKPDGWLAFLIGSLLYVDFTKHEYFKALDMLMKEFKMTDMRNKISTKSIQPKLNNVELLNVSSCLIQSLSQPITFPEHVQDWTDMHVQR
;
A
#
# COMPACT_ATOMS: atom_id res chain seq x y z
N MET A 1 -10.76 -1.01 -24.48
CA MET A 1 -9.38 -1.27 -24.02
C MET A 1 -9.14 -0.83 -22.57
N TYR A 2 -10.14 -0.88 -21.67
CA TYR A 2 -9.97 -0.51 -20.25
C TYR A 2 -9.57 -1.69 -19.34
N GLY A 3 -9.62 -2.93 -19.86
CA GLY A 3 -9.34 -4.14 -19.08
C GLY A 3 -7.90 -4.22 -18.58
N SER A 4 -6.90 -3.97 -19.44
CA SER A 4 -5.51 -4.25 -19.09
C SER A 4 -4.95 -3.46 -17.91
N PHE A 5 -5.37 -2.21 -17.69
CA PHE A 5 -4.91 -1.42 -16.55
C PHE A 5 -5.62 -1.79 -15.24
N MET A 6 -6.94 -1.99 -15.28
CA MET A 6 -7.70 -2.42 -14.10
C MET A 6 -7.27 -3.81 -13.65
N ASP A 7 -7.03 -4.72 -14.60
CA ASP A 7 -6.56 -6.07 -14.33
C ASP A 7 -5.16 -6.05 -13.71
N ALA A 8 -4.23 -5.25 -14.25
CA ALA A 8 -2.88 -5.11 -13.69
C ALA A 8 -2.90 -4.50 -12.27
N MET A 9 -3.79 -3.55 -12.01
CA MET A 9 -3.97 -2.97 -10.68
C MET A 9 -4.54 -3.98 -9.69
N VAL A 10 -5.53 -4.77 -10.11
CA VAL A 10 -6.10 -5.84 -9.29
C VAL A 10 -5.04 -6.88 -8.96
N GLU A 11 -4.27 -7.33 -9.97
CA GLU A 11 -3.16 -8.25 -9.77
C GLU A 11 -2.12 -7.69 -8.79
N ALA A 12 -1.77 -6.41 -8.91
CA ALA A 12 -0.85 -5.75 -7.99
C ALA A 12 -1.39 -5.73 -6.56
N ILE A 13 -2.70 -5.51 -6.37
CA ILE A 13 -3.34 -5.57 -5.05
C ILE A 13 -3.28 -7.00 -4.50
N GLU A 14 -3.63 -8.01 -5.30
CA GLU A 14 -3.64 -9.42 -4.85
C GLU A 14 -2.23 -9.94 -4.51
N GLN A 15 -1.20 -9.52 -5.23
CA GLN A 15 0.19 -9.89 -4.98
C GLN A 15 0.84 -9.07 -3.84
N SER A 16 0.20 -7.99 -3.42
CA SER A 16 0.73 -7.12 -2.37
C SER A 16 0.55 -7.73 -0.99
N ARG A 17 1.62 -7.69 -0.20
CA ARG A 17 1.58 -8.10 1.21
C ARG A 17 0.86 -7.10 2.10
N THR A 18 0.94 -5.82 1.75
CA THR A 18 0.33 -4.72 2.51
C THR A 18 0.00 -3.57 1.56
N ILE A 19 -1.15 -2.95 1.78
CA ILE A 19 -1.63 -1.79 1.04
C ILE A 19 -1.56 -0.57 1.96
N MET A 20 -0.91 0.49 1.48
CA MET A 20 -0.85 1.77 2.20
C MET A 20 -1.87 2.74 1.62
N ILE A 21 -2.67 3.37 2.47
CA ILE A 21 -3.70 4.33 2.05
C ILE A 21 -3.30 5.74 2.44
N CYS A 22 -3.00 6.57 1.45
CA CYS A 22 -2.68 7.98 1.62
C CYS A 22 -3.95 8.82 1.71
N MET A 23 -4.46 9.01 2.92
CA MET A 23 -5.73 9.71 3.16
C MET A 23 -5.63 11.20 2.86
N SER A 24 -6.51 11.64 1.97
CA SER A 24 -6.74 13.03 1.56
C SER A 24 -8.16 13.20 1.04
N GLU A 25 -8.62 14.44 0.89
CA GLU A 25 -9.90 14.78 0.28
C GLU A 25 -9.99 14.27 -1.17
N GLN A 26 -8.88 14.35 -1.91
CA GLN A 26 -8.81 13.85 -3.28
C GLN A 26 -8.89 12.32 -3.32
N TYR A 27 -8.21 11.64 -2.41
CA TYR A 27 -8.29 10.18 -2.28
C TYR A 27 -9.73 9.74 -2.03
N GLN A 28 -10.43 10.41 -1.12
CA GLN A 28 -11.80 10.07 -0.76
C GLN A 28 -12.81 10.33 -1.88
N ARG A 29 -12.56 11.33 -2.72
CA ARG A 29 -13.41 11.67 -3.87
C ARG A 29 -13.19 10.75 -5.09
N SER A 30 -12.05 10.08 -5.17
CA SER A 30 -11.71 9.22 -6.30
C SER A 30 -12.47 7.89 -6.25
N ASN A 31 -13.28 7.63 -7.29
CA ASN A 31 -13.98 6.35 -7.44
C ASN A 31 -13.00 5.18 -7.63
N CYS A 32 -11.86 5.41 -8.28
CA CYS A 32 -10.83 4.38 -8.46
C CYS A 32 -10.23 4.00 -7.09
N CYS A 33 -9.82 4.99 -6.29
CA CYS A 33 -9.26 4.73 -4.96
C CYS A 33 -10.26 4.06 -4.03
N ARG A 34 -11.55 4.42 -4.13
CA ARG A 34 -12.63 3.72 -3.42
C ARG A 34 -12.74 2.26 -3.83
N ALA A 35 -12.73 1.97 -5.13
CA ALA A 35 -12.81 0.61 -5.64
C ALA A 35 -11.58 -0.24 -5.23
N GLU A 36 -10.37 0.30 -5.38
CA GLU A 36 -9.11 -0.32 -4.96
C GLU A 36 -9.11 -0.67 -3.47
N THR A 37 -9.50 0.29 -2.63
CA THR A 37 -9.56 0.10 -1.18
C THR A 37 -10.59 -0.95 -0.80
N GLN A 38 -11.77 -0.88 -1.40
CA GLN A 38 -12.84 -1.83 -1.12
C GLN A 38 -12.44 -3.24 -1.52
N TYR A 39 -11.77 -3.38 -2.67
CA TYR A 39 -11.25 -4.65 -3.12
C TYR A 39 -10.17 -5.21 -2.19
N ALA A 40 -9.18 -4.39 -1.79
CA ALA A 40 -8.16 -4.77 -0.82
C ALA A 40 -8.76 -5.19 0.53
N PHE A 41 -9.80 -4.48 0.99
CA PHE A 41 -10.52 -4.78 2.22
C PHE A 41 -11.29 -6.12 2.12
N GLN A 42 -11.96 -6.37 0.98
CA GLN A 42 -12.65 -7.64 0.71
C GLN A 42 -11.69 -8.83 0.68
N LYS A 43 -10.48 -8.63 0.15
CA LYS A 43 -9.41 -9.63 0.13
C LYS A 43 -8.71 -9.80 1.49
N GLN A 44 -9.12 -9.04 2.50
CA GLN A 44 -8.54 -9.06 3.85
C GLN A 44 -7.03 -8.80 3.84
N LEU A 45 -6.56 -7.99 2.89
CA LEU A 45 -5.18 -7.56 2.87
C LEU A 45 -4.90 -6.67 4.07
N ASN A 46 -3.64 -6.67 4.52
CA ASN A 46 -3.24 -5.74 5.56
C ASN A 46 -3.25 -4.32 4.98
N ILE A 47 -4.07 -3.46 5.57
CA ILE A 47 -4.20 -2.06 5.16
C ILE A 47 -3.59 -1.17 6.25
N VAL A 48 -2.70 -0.27 5.84
CA VAL A 48 -2.07 0.74 6.72
C VAL A 48 -2.47 2.13 6.24
N PRO A 49 -3.45 2.78 6.90
CA PRO A 49 -3.83 4.14 6.54
C PRO A 49 -2.82 5.16 7.09
N ILE A 50 -2.53 6.18 6.28
CA ILE A 50 -1.70 7.33 6.66
C ILE A 50 -2.42 8.64 6.34
N LEU A 51 -2.40 9.60 7.27
CA LEU A 51 -2.98 10.92 7.06
C LEU A 51 -1.90 11.89 6.61
N LEU A 52 -2.00 12.39 5.38
CA LEU A 52 -1.02 13.31 4.78
C LEU A 52 -1.53 14.75 4.65
N GLN A 53 -2.85 14.96 4.58
CA GLN A 53 -3.43 16.29 4.37
C GLN A 53 -3.78 16.98 5.70
N LYS A 54 -3.22 18.18 5.93
CA LYS A 54 -3.50 18.99 7.12
C LYS A 54 -4.99 19.35 7.21
N HIS A 55 -5.53 19.28 8.42
CA HIS A 55 -6.95 19.54 8.75
C HIS A 55 -7.97 18.64 8.05
N TYR A 56 -7.53 17.66 7.26
CA TYR A 56 -8.43 16.66 6.70
C TYR A 56 -8.82 15.65 7.79
N LYS A 57 -10.11 15.34 7.82
CA LYS A 57 -10.66 14.27 8.66
C LYS A 57 -11.46 13.35 7.72
N PRO A 58 -11.13 12.06 7.67
CA PRO A 58 -11.92 11.14 6.87
C PRO A 58 -13.35 11.10 7.41
N ASP A 59 -14.33 11.10 6.52
CA ASP A 59 -15.75 10.97 6.82
C ASP A 59 -16.43 9.94 5.89
N GLY A 60 -17.73 9.72 6.07
CA GLY A 60 -18.54 8.83 5.24
C GLY A 60 -17.94 7.42 5.05
N TRP A 61 -17.80 7.01 3.79
CA TRP A 61 -17.35 5.66 3.43
C TRP A 61 -15.93 5.36 3.89
N LEU A 62 -15.02 6.34 3.82
CA LEU A 62 -13.62 6.13 4.16
C LEU A 62 -13.47 5.98 5.66
N ALA A 63 -14.10 6.85 6.45
CA ALA A 63 -14.13 6.76 7.92
C ALA A 63 -14.70 5.42 8.40
N PHE A 64 -15.76 4.93 7.76
CA PHE A 64 -16.34 3.63 8.10
C PHE A 64 -15.36 2.48 7.84
N LEU A 65 -14.65 2.51 6.71
CA LEU A 65 -13.71 1.47 6.34
C LEU A 65 -12.45 1.46 7.22
N ILE A 66 -11.88 2.64 7.51
CA ILE A 66 -10.65 2.75 8.31
C ILE A 66 -10.92 2.78 9.82
N GLY A 67 -12.16 2.93 10.27
CA GLY A 67 -12.48 3.19 11.68
C GLY A 67 -12.05 2.07 12.63
N SER A 68 -11.80 0.87 12.10
CA SER A 68 -11.26 -0.27 12.83
C SER A 68 -9.73 -0.41 12.76
N LEU A 69 -9.06 0.43 11.98
CA LEU A 69 -7.62 0.37 11.70
C LEU A 69 -6.87 1.49 12.43
N LEU A 70 -5.64 1.19 12.87
CA LEU A 70 -4.73 2.19 13.38
C LEU A 70 -4.09 2.93 12.20
N TYR A 71 -4.11 4.27 12.23
CA TYR A 71 -3.50 5.10 11.20
C TYR A 71 -2.40 5.98 11.74
N VAL A 72 -1.41 6.28 10.89
CA VAL A 72 -0.29 7.18 11.23
C VAL A 72 -0.59 8.58 10.72
N ASP A 73 -0.46 9.57 11.58
CA ASP A 73 -0.75 10.96 11.24
C ASP A 73 0.54 11.76 10.99
N PHE A 74 0.86 12.01 9.71
CA PHE A 74 2.02 12.81 9.30
C PHE A 74 1.79 14.32 9.48
N THR A 75 0.55 14.74 9.79
CA THR A 75 0.21 16.16 9.99
C THR A 75 0.43 16.59 11.44
N LYS A 76 0.36 15.66 12.38
CA LYS A 76 0.54 15.90 13.83
C LYS A 76 1.97 15.69 14.32
N HIS A 77 2.77 14.92 13.60
CA HIS A 77 4.09 14.51 14.04
C HIS A 77 5.17 15.02 13.08
N GLU A 78 6.39 15.22 13.60
CA GLU A 78 7.55 15.45 12.75
C GLU A 78 7.75 14.27 11.79
N TYR A 79 8.20 14.56 10.58
CA TYR A 79 8.28 13.60 9.49
C TYR A 79 9.03 12.31 9.87
N PHE A 80 10.23 12.44 10.46
CA PHE A 80 11.02 11.27 10.88
C PHE A 80 10.33 10.43 11.95
N LYS A 81 9.64 11.08 12.90
CA LYS A 81 8.88 10.38 13.94
C LYS A 81 7.70 9.63 13.35
N ALA A 82 6.97 10.24 12.41
CA ALA A 82 5.87 9.61 11.69
C ALA A 82 6.34 8.40 10.87
N LEU A 83 7.48 8.53 10.20
CA LEU A 83 8.13 7.41 9.50
C LEU A 83 8.48 6.26 10.45
N ASP A 84 9.04 6.55 11.63
CA ASP A 84 9.36 5.51 12.62
C ASP A 84 8.11 4.78 13.10
N MET A 85 6.98 5.49 13.28
CA MET A 85 5.69 4.88 13.62
C MET A 85 5.18 4.00 12.48
N LEU A 86 5.23 4.49 11.25
CA LEU A 86 4.84 3.73 10.07
C LEU A 86 5.68 2.46 9.89
N MET A 87 7.00 2.55 10.06
CA MET A 87 7.91 1.41 10.00
C MET A 87 7.65 0.38 11.09
N LYS A 88 7.19 0.80 12.27
CA LYS A 88 6.77 -0.12 13.34
C LYS A 88 5.51 -0.87 12.95
N GLU A 89 4.52 -0.20 12.37
CA GLU A 89 3.29 -0.85 11.89
C GLU A 89 3.58 -1.95 10.86
N PHE A 90 4.43 -1.67 9.86
CA PHE A 90 4.83 -2.68 8.88
C PHE A 90 5.49 -3.91 9.52
N LYS A 91 6.40 -3.70 10.48
CA LYS A 91 7.06 -4.81 11.21
C LYS A 91 6.07 -5.62 12.04
N MET A 92 5.08 -4.98 12.66
CA MET A 92 4.06 -5.69 13.45
C MET A 92 3.14 -6.53 12.56
N THR A 93 2.69 -5.97 11.44
CA THR A 93 1.96 -6.74 10.41
C THR A 93 2.77 -7.95 9.98
N ASP A 94 4.07 -7.78 9.76
CA ASP A 94 4.91 -8.85 9.27
C ASP A 94 4.95 -10.06 10.20
N MET A 95 5.00 -9.80 11.51
CA MET A 95 4.93 -10.82 12.53
C MET A 95 3.55 -11.48 12.58
N ARG A 96 2.45 -10.72 12.51
CA ARG A 96 1.08 -11.25 12.49
C ARG A 96 0.87 -12.21 11.32
N ASN A 97 1.36 -11.85 10.13
CA ASN A 97 1.25 -12.71 8.95
C ASN A 97 2.07 -14.00 9.11
N LYS A 98 3.27 -13.96 9.72
CA LYS A 98 4.06 -15.18 10.04
C LYS A 98 3.38 -16.09 11.06
N ILE A 99 2.54 -15.54 11.94
CA ILE A 99 1.79 -16.32 12.95
C ILE A 99 0.58 -16.98 12.28
N SER A 100 -0.14 -16.25 11.42
CA SER A 100 -1.29 -16.77 10.67
C SER A 100 -0.90 -17.91 9.71
N THR A 101 0.27 -17.84 9.08
CA THR A 101 0.76 -18.90 8.17
C THR A 101 1.33 -20.14 8.88
N LYS A 102 1.56 -20.09 10.20
CA LYS A 102 2.00 -21.28 10.96
C LYS A 102 0.86 -22.25 11.28
N SER A 103 -0.40 -21.81 11.23
CA SER A 103 -1.58 -22.64 11.49
C SER A 103 -2.17 -23.34 10.26
N ILE A 104 -1.67 -23.05 9.06
CA ILE A 104 -2.09 -23.72 7.82
C ILE A 104 -0.80 -24.16 7.13
N GLN A 105 -0.48 -25.46 7.18
CA GLN A 105 0.54 -26.03 6.32
C GLN A 105 -0.09 -26.21 4.93
N PRO A 106 0.22 -25.41 3.90
CA PRO A 106 -0.09 -25.86 2.55
C PRO A 106 0.93 -26.96 2.23
N LYS A 107 0.45 -28.19 2.05
CA LYS A 107 1.23 -29.22 1.37
C LYS A 107 1.51 -28.69 -0.04
N LEU A 108 2.66 -28.06 -0.23
CA LEU A 108 3.13 -27.64 -1.54
C LEU A 108 3.70 -28.89 -2.23
N ASN A 109 2.81 -29.68 -2.84
CA ASN A 109 3.20 -30.74 -3.75
C ASN A 109 3.41 -30.11 -5.14
N ASN A 110 4.66 -30.11 -5.57
CA ASN A 110 5.18 -30.08 -6.93
C ASN A 110 4.39 -29.27 -7.98
N VAL A 111 4.90 -28.07 -8.28
CA VAL A 111 4.83 -27.51 -9.64
C VAL A 111 6.23 -27.03 -10.02
N GLU A 112 6.65 -27.47 -11.20
CA GLU A 112 7.98 -27.33 -11.78
C GLU A 112 8.52 -25.90 -11.76
N LEU A 113 9.82 -25.79 -11.46
CA LEU A 113 10.64 -24.61 -11.64
C LEU A 113 10.70 -24.25 -13.14
N LEU A 114 9.75 -23.47 -13.63
CA LEU A 114 9.88 -22.80 -14.92
C LEU A 114 10.39 -21.37 -14.72
N ASN A 115 11.72 -21.29 -14.66
CA ASN A 115 12.58 -20.27 -15.26
C ASN A 115 11.94 -18.90 -15.60
N VAL A 116 11.65 -18.08 -14.58
CA VAL A 116 11.44 -16.63 -14.76
C VAL A 116 12.79 -15.93 -14.72
N SER A 117 13.50 -16.00 -15.85
CA SER A 117 14.59 -15.08 -16.16
C SER A 117 14.01 -13.71 -16.54
N SER A 118 14.62 -12.67 -15.94
CA SER A 118 14.45 -11.22 -16.13
C SER A 118 13.02 -10.67 -15.96
N CYS A 119 12.64 -10.08 -14.83
CA CYS A 119 12.91 -8.63 -14.69
C CYS A 119 12.96 -8.08 -13.24
N LEU A 120 12.65 -8.86 -12.21
CA LEU A 120 12.33 -8.27 -10.89
C LEU A 120 13.32 -8.55 -9.74
N ILE A 121 14.42 -9.28 -9.96
CA ILE A 121 15.40 -9.53 -8.89
C ILE A 121 16.58 -8.52 -8.91
N GLN A 122 16.67 -7.64 -9.90
CA GLN A 122 17.77 -6.65 -9.99
C GLN A 122 17.52 -5.31 -9.25
N SER A 123 16.35 -5.09 -8.62
CA SER A 123 15.99 -3.73 -8.12
C SER A 123 16.30 -3.46 -6.65
N LEU A 124 16.77 -4.44 -5.87
CA LEU A 124 17.07 -4.23 -4.44
C LEU A 124 18.41 -3.52 -4.17
N SER A 125 19.13 -3.09 -5.20
CA SER A 125 20.39 -2.34 -5.07
C SER A 125 20.51 -1.14 -6.02
N GLN A 126 19.42 -0.69 -6.64
CA GLN A 126 19.39 0.55 -7.42
C GLN A 126 18.64 1.61 -6.59
N PRO A 127 19.13 2.85 -6.46
CA PRO A 127 18.32 3.93 -5.92
C PRO A 127 17.05 4.03 -6.75
N ILE A 128 15.90 4.20 -6.10
CA ILE A 128 14.60 4.34 -6.78
C ILE A 128 14.64 5.65 -7.58
N THR A 129 15.04 5.58 -8.84
CA THR A 129 14.95 6.70 -9.78
C THR A 129 13.56 6.71 -10.37
N PHE A 130 12.74 7.66 -9.91
CA PHE A 130 11.43 7.91 -10.47
C PHE A 130 11.50 8.32 -11.95
N PRO A 131 10.49 8.03 -12.78
CA PRO A 131 10.40 8.56 -14.14
C PRO A 131 10.48 10.09 -14.16
N GLU A 132 11.02 10.68 -15.23
CA GLU A 132 11.30 12.14 -15.36
C GLU A 132 10.08 13.00 -15.00
N HIS A 133 8.89 12.68 -15.54
CA HIS A 133 7.65 13.39 -15.22
C HIS A 133 7.23 13.31 -13.74
N VAL A 134 7.59 12.22 -13.04
CA VAL A 134 7.33 12.07 -11.60
C VAL A 134 8.38 12.84 -10.80
N GLN A 135 9.64 12.85 -11.25
CA GLN A 135 10.71 13.67 -10.64
C GLN A 135 10.38 15.15 -10.74
N ASP A 136 10.02 15.65 -11.91
CA ASP A 136 9.61 17.05 -12.14
C ASP A 136 8.44 17.44 -11.25
N TRP A 137 7.44 16.56 -11.12
CA TRP A 137 6.30 16.80 -10.24
C TRP A 137 6.73 16.83 -8.76
N THR A 138 7.61 15.91 -8.36
CA THR A 138 8.12 15.81 -6.99
C THR A 138 8.96 17.03 -6.61
N ASP A 139 9.84 17.49 -7.49
CA ASP A 139 10.69 18.66 -7.26
C ASP A 139 9.87 19.96 -7.25
N MET A 140 8.83 20.04 -8.08
CA MET A 140 7.95 21.21 -8.14
C MET A 140 6.98 21.31 -6.94
N HIS A 141 6.51 20.17 -6.41
CA HIS A 141 5.38 20.16 -5.46
C HIS A 141 5.70 19.54 -4.09
N VAL A 142 6.75 18.74 -3.94
CA VAL A 142 7.02 17.96 -2.72
C VAL A 142 8.25 18.48 -1.97
N GLN A 143 9.30 18.96 -2.66
CA GLN A 143 10.47 19.55 -2.00
C GLN A 143 10.25 21.04 -1.69
N ARG A 144 9.71 21.35 -0.50
CA ARG A 144 9.83 22.67 0.15
C ARG A 144 10.02 22.53 1.65
#